data_AF-A0A376VQG2-F1
#
_entry.id   AF-A0A376VQG2-F1
#
_cell.length_a   1.000
_cell.length_b   1.000
_cell.length_c   1.000
_cell.angle_alpha   90.00
_cell.angle_beta   90.00
_cell.angle_gamma   90.00
#
_symmetry.space_group_name_H-M   'P 1'
#
loop_
_entity.id
_entity.type
_entity.pdbx_description
1 polymer ?
#
loop_
_entity_poly.entity_id
_entity_poly.type
_entity_poly.pdbx_seq_one_letter_code
_entity_poly.pdbx_strand_id
1 'polypeptide(L)'
;MPTSHENALQQRCQQIVTSPVLSPEQKRHFLALEAENNLPYPQLPAEARRALDEGVICDMFEGHAPYKPRYVLPDYARFLANGSEWLELEGAKDLDDALSLLTILYHHVPSVTSMPVYLGQLDALLQPYVRILTQDEIDVRIKRFWRYLDRTLPDAFMHANIGPSDSPITRAILRADAELKQVSPNLTFIYDPEITPDDLLLEVAKNICECSKPHIANGPVHDKIFTKGGYGIVSCYNSLPLAGGGSTLVRLT
;
A
#
# COMPACT_ATOMS: atom_id res chain seq x y z
N MET A 1 -7.26 22.39 -38.74
CA MET A 1 -8.12 21.21 -38.55
C MET A 1 -7.47 20.41 -37.43
N PRO A 2 -8.13 20.20 -36.27
CA PRO A 2 -7.58 19.31 -35.27
C PRO A 2 -7.36 17.92 -35.89
N THR A 3 -6.27 17.26 -35.52
CA THR A 3 -5.93 15.93 -36.04
C THR A 3 -6.93 14.89 -35.51
N SER A 4 -7.09 13.75 -36.20
CA SER A 4 -8.00 12.68 -35.76
C SER A 4 -7.71 12.21 -34.33
N HIS A 5 -6.45 12.27 -33.90
CA HIS A 5 -6.00 11.95 -32.53
C HIS A 5 -6.48 12.96 -31.48
N GLU A 6 -6.41 14.27 -31.76
CA GLU A 6 -6.92 15.32 -30.84
C GLU A 6 -8.42 15.16 -30.60
N ASN A 7 -9.16 14.77 -31.64
CA ASN A 7 -10.59 14.53 -31.56
C ASN A 7 -10.93 13.30 -30.69
N ALA A 8 -10.08 12.26 -30.73
CA ALA A 8 -10.26 11.06 -29.92
C ALA A 8 -9.97 11.29 -28.42
N LEU A 9 -8.91 12.04 -28.09
CA LEU A 9 -8.61 12.41 -26.70
C LEU A 9 -9.75 13.25 -26.11
N GLN A 10 -10.20 14.27 -26.83
CA GLN A 10 -11.27 15.15 -26.36
C GLN A 10 -12.55 14.36 -26.06
N GLN A 11 -12.90 13.37 -26.89
CA GLN A 11 -14.05 12.49 -26.65
C GLN A 11 -13.90 11.65 -25.38
N ARG A 12 -12.73 11.05 -25.14
CA ARG A 12 -12.49 10.27 -23.91
C ARG A 12 -12.54 11.14 -22.66
N CYS A 13 -11.92 12.32 -22.70
CA CYS A 13 -12.02 13.30 -21.62
C CYS A 13 -13.47 13.74 -21.38
N GLN A 14 -14.26 13.99 -22.44
CA GLN A 14 -15.67 14.34 -22.34
C GLN A 14 -16.48 13.23 -21.65
N GLN A 15 -16.24 11.96 -22.00
CA GLN A 15 -16.89 10.81 -21.36
C GLN A 15 -16.57 10.73 -19.87
N ILE A 16 -15.33 11.02 -19.47
CA ILE A 16 -14.94 11.03 -18.05
C ILE A 16 -15.67 12.14 -17.30
N VAL A 17 -15.64 13.39 -17.80
CA VAL A 17 -16.22 14.52 -17.06
C VAL A 17 -17.74 14.42 -16.91
N THR A 18 -18.44 13.87 -17.91
CA THR A 18 -19.90 13.71 -17.88
C THR A 18 -20.38 12.41 -17.25
N SER A 19 -19.48 11.48 -16.92
CA SER A 19 -19.86 10.19 -16.34
C SER A 19 -20.66 10.37 -15.03
N PRO A 20 -21.84 9.75 -14.88
CA PRO A 20 -22.65 9.84 -13.67
C PRO A 20 -22.23 8.84 -12.58
N VAL A 21 -21.39 7.86 -12.92
CA VAL A 21 -20.96 6.78 -12.00
C VAL A 21 -19.59 7.03 -11.37
N LEU A 22 -18.88 8.08 -11.81
CA LEU A 22 -17.56 8.43 -11.29
C LEU A 22 -17.65 9.57 -10.27
N SER A 23 -16.96 9.40 -9.15
CA SER A 23 -16.74 10.48 -8.19
C SER A 23 -15.82 11.57 -8.78
N PRO A 24 -15.80 12.79 -8.22
CA PRO A 24 -14.86 13.83 -8.64
C PRO A 24 -13.38 13.37 -8.60
N GLU A 25 -13.01 12.57 -7.61
CA GLU A 25 -11.66 12.04 -7.48
C GLU A 25 -11.32 11.03 -8.58
N GLN A 26 -12.23 10.09 -8.87
CA GLN A 26 -12.06 9.13 -9.96
C GLN A 26 -11.96 9.85 -11.32
N LYS A 27 -12.78 10.89 -11.54
CA LYS A 27 -12.69 11.70 -12.76
C LYS A 27 -11.33 12.36 -12.90
N ARG A 28 -10.83 13.00 -11.84
CA ARG A 28 -9.49 13.60 -11.81
C ARG A 28 -8.42 12.56 -12.13
N HIS A 29 -8.49 11.37 -11.54
CA HIS A 29 -7.56 10.28 -11.78
C HIS A 29 -7.57 9.83 -13.25
N PHE A 30 -8.74 9.52 -13.82
CA PHE A 30 -8.85 9.07 -15.21
C PHE A 30 -8.44 10.15 -16.22
N LEU A 31 -8.74 11.43 -15.95
CA LEU A 31 -8.26 12.53 -16.79
C LEU A 31 -6.73 12.61 -16.79
N ALA A 32 -6.08 12.39 -15.65
CA ALA A 32 -4.62 12.35 -15.57
C ALA A 32 -4.05 11.18 -16.40
N LEU A 33 -4.67 10.00 -16.35
CA LEU A 33 -4.27 8.85 -17.18
C LEU A 33 -4.43 9.12 -18.68
N GLU A 34 -5.52 9.78 -19.10
CA GLU A 34 -5.70 10.18 -20.50
C GLU A 34 -4.64 11.18 -20.96
N ALA A 35 -4.28 12.13 -20.11
CA ALA A 35 -3.21 13.08 -20.41
C ALA A 35 -1.85 12.38 -20.53
N GLU A 36 -1.55 11.46 -19.62
CA GLU A 36 -0.33 10.64 -19.64
C GLU A 36 -0.23 9.79 -20.91
N ASN A 37 -1.30 9.07 -21.25
CA ASN A 37 -1.36 8.19 -22.42
C ASN A 37 -1.39 8.94 -23.75
N ASN A 38 -1.65 10.25 -23.73
CA ASN A 38 -1.53 11.08 -24.92
C ASN A 38 -0.07 11.48 -25.23
N LEU A 39 0.86 11.24 -24.30
CA LEU A 39 2.29 11.43 -24.54
C LEU A 39 2.86 10.26 -25.38
N PRO A 40 3.96 10.48 -26.13
CA PRO A 40 4.60 9.42 -26.89
C PRO A 40 5.11 8.30 -25.98
N TYR A 41 4.84 7.06 -26.36
CA TYR A 41 5.42 5.89 -25.70
C TYR A 41 6.95 5.86 -25.87
N PRO A 42 7.73 5.35 -24.89
CA PRO A 42 9.18 5.27 -25.00
C PRO A 42 9.62 4.47 -26.23
N GLN A 43 10.71 4.91 -26.88
CA GLN A 43 11.26 4.14 -28.00
C GLN A 43 11.83 2.81 -27.47
N LEU A 44 11.29 1.71 -28.00
CA LEU A 44 11.74 0.36 -27.67
C LEU A 44 12.62 -0.18 -28.81
N PRO A 45 13.67 -0.97 -28.51
CA PRO A 45 14.32 -1.82 -29.50
C PRO A 45 13.29 -2.72 -30.22
N ALA A 46 13.54 -3.05 -31.48
CA ALA A 46 12.58 -3.77 -32.33
C ALA A 46 12.16 -5.14 -31.74
N GLU A 47 13.09 -5.83 -31.08
CA GLU A 47 12.80 -7.11 -30.41
C GLU A 47 11.88 -6.93 -29.19
N ALA A 48 12.11 -5.90 -28.38
CA ALA A 48 11.25 -5.58 -27.23
C ALA A 48 9.86 -5.13 -27.67
N ARG A 49 9.76 -4.33 -28.75
CA ARG A 49 8.47 -3.97 -29.36
C ARG A 49 7.71 -5.22 -29.80
N ARG A 50 8.36 -6.12 -30.53
CA ARG A 50 7.74 -7.36 -30.99
C ARG A 50 7.28 -8.23 -29.82
N ALA A 51 8.12 -8.40 -28.80
CA ALA A 51 7.76 -9.15 -27.60
C ALA A 51 6.56 -8.55 -26.85
N LEU A 52 6.46 -7.22 -26.78
CA LEU A 52 5.33 -6.53 -26.16
C LEU A 52 4.05 -6.71 -27.00
N ASP A 53 4.14 -6.54 -28.32
CA ASP A 53 3.01 -6.67 -29.24
C ASP A 53 2.48 -8.12 -29.31
N GLU A 54 3.36 -9.12 -29.17
CA GLU A 54 3.03 -10.55 -29.09
C GLU A 54 2.58 -10.98 -27.68
N GLY A 55 2.63 -10.08 -26.69
CA GLY A 55 2.24 -10.34 -25.30
C GLY A 55 3.25 -11.17 -24.49
N VAL A 56 4.45 -11.42 -25.01
CA VAL A 56 5.55 -12.14 -24.34
C VAL A 56 6.08 -11.36 -23.13
N ILE A 57 6.07 -10.02 -23.22
CA ILE A 57 6.35 -9.13 -22.10
C ILE A 57 5.17 -8.21 -21.87
N CYS A 58 5.00 -7.74 -20.63
CA CYS A 58 3.93 -6.83 -20.25
C CYS A 58 4.51 -5.61 -19.51
N ASP A 59 4.17 -4.43 -19.98
CA ASP A 59 4.49 -3.15 -19.33
C ASP A 59 3.52 -2.81 -18.17
N MET A 60 2.73 -3.80 -17.76
CA MET A 60 1.77 -3.73 -16.66
C MET A 60 0.69 -2.67 -16.84
N PHE A 61 0.52 -2.14 -18.06
CA PHE A 61 -0.44 -1.09 -18.41
C PHE A 61 -0.27 0.18 -17.54
N GLU A 62 0.97 0.55 -17.21
CA GLU A 62 1.26 1.71 -16.36
C GLU A 62 1.09 3.07 -17.04
N GLY A 63 0.95 3.06 -18.37
CA GLY A 63 0.79 4.25 -19.19
C GLY A 63 2.03 4.56 -20.03
N HIS A 64 1.91 5.56 -20.92
CA HIS A 64 2.98 5.90 -21.86
C HIS A 64 4.13 6.70 -21.22
N ALA A 65 3.87 7.42 -20.13
CA ALA A 65 4.84 8.33 -19.54
C ALA A 65 4.65 8.44 -18.02
N PRO A 66 4.87 7.36 -17.26
CA PRO A 66 4.59 7.32 -15.84
C PRO A 66 5.43 8.37 -15.09
N TYR A 67 4.74 9.26 -14.39
CA TYR A 67 5.35 10.32 -13.57
C TYR A 67 5.39 9.98 -12.08
N LYS A 68 4.89 8.79 -11.73
CA LYS A 68 4.77 8.30 -10.37
C LYS A 68 5.40 6.91 -10.27
N PRO A 69 6.04 6.58 -9.14
CA PRO A 69 6.60 5.25 -8.93
C PRO A 69 5.51 4.20 -8.84
N ARG A 70 5.83 2.92 -9.12
CA ARG A 70 4.85 1.85 -8.90
C ARG A 70 4.61 1.65 -7.41
N TYR A 71 5.68 1.36 -6.67
CA TYR A 71 5.67 1.15 -5.23
C TYR A 71 6.70 2.04 -4.52
N VAL A 72 6.32 2.55 -3.36
CA VAL A 72 7.18 3.27 -2.42
C VAL A 72 6.98 2.63 -1.05
N LEU A 73 8.08 2.40 -0.33
CA LEU A 73 8.05 1.92 1.06
C LEU A 73 8.66 3.00 1.97
N PRO A 74 7.87 4.02 2.37
CA PRO A 74 8.37 5.09 3.22
C PRO A 74 8.90 4.57 4.56
N ASP A 75 9.90 5.27 5.10
CA ASP A 75 10.32 5.09 6.48
C ASP A 75 9.31 5.78 7.42
N TYR A 76 8.21 5.09 7.67
CA TYR A 76 7.14 5.59 8.55
C TYR A 76 7.63 5.78 9.99
N ALA A 77 8.62 5.01 10.46
CA ALA A 77 9.18 5.18 11.79
C ALA A 77 9.89 6.53 11.91
N ARG A 78 10.71 6.90 10.91
CA ARG A 78 11.36 8.21 10.85
C ARG A 78 10.34 9.35 10.80
N PHE A 79 9.26 9.19 10.02
CA PHE A 79 8.21 10.21 9.98
C PHE A 79 7.49 10.34 11.33
N LEU A 80 7.10 9.23 11.96
CA LEU A 80 6.45 9.26 13.27
C LEU A 80 7.36 9.86 14.35
N ALA A 81 8.68 9.62 14.30
CA ALA A 81 9.62 10.18 15.26
C ALA A 81 9.84 11.69 15.10
N ASN A 82 9.87 12.20 13.87
CA ASN A 82 10.30 13.57 13.58
C ASN A 82 9.19 14.51 13.10
N GLY A 83 8.06 13.98 12.66
CA GLY A 83 7.04 14.72 11.94
C GLY A 83 7.50 15.11 10.53
N SER A 84 6.94 16.20 10.01
CA SER A 84 7.30 16.77 8.71
C SER A 84 7.12 18.28 8.73
N GLU A 85 8.21 19.02 8.54
CA GLU A 85 8.18 20.48 8.40
C GLU A 85 7.29 20.92 7.22
N TRP A 86 7.36 20.20 6.10
CA TRP A 86 6.53 20.47 4.92
C TRP A 86 5.03 20.32 5.18
N LEU A 87 4.64 19.36 6.03
CA LEU A 87 3.24 19.14 6.39
C LEU A 87 2.85 19.91 7.65
N GLU A 88 3.77 20.64 8.27
CA GLU A 88 3.59 21.33 9.55
C GLU A 88 3.16 20.38 10.68
N LEU A 89 3.74 19.17 10.71
CA LEU A 89 3.43 18.12 11.68
C LEU A 89 4.61 17.88 12.62
N GLU A 90 4.33 17.84 13.93
CA GLU A 90 5.28 17.34 14.93
C GLU A 90 5.33 15.80 14.95
N GLY A 91 6.38 15.25 15.57
CA GLY A 91 6.47 13.81 15.83
C GLY A 91 5.41 13.31 16.82
N ALA A 92 5.02 12.04 16.67
CA ALA A 92 4.03 11.38 17.51
C ALA A 92 4.49 11.30 18.97
N LYS A 93 3.60 11.63 19.90
CA LYS A 93 3.84 11.49 21.35
C LYS A 93 3.11 10.28 21.90
N ASP A 94 1.98 9.91 21.32
CA ASP A 94 1.18 8.76 21.73
C ASP A 94 0.50 8.06 20.54
N LEU A 95 -0.29 7.02 20.83
CA LEU A 95 -0.95 6.21 19.82
C LEU A 95 -1.94 7.03 18.98
N ASP A 96 -2.62 7.99 19.58
CA ASP A 96 -3.61 8.81 18.86
C ASP A 96 -2.90 9.76 17.88
N ASP A 97 -1.76 10.35 18.28
CA ASP A 97 -0.89 11.07 17.35
C ASP A 97 -0.39 10.17 16.22
N ALA A 98 0.12 8.98 16.53
CA ALA A 98 0.70 8.08 15.54
C ALA A 98 -0.33 7.64 14.48
N LEU A 99 -1.55 7.28 14.91
CA LEU A 99 -2.64 6.94 14.01
C LEU A 99 -3.03 8.14 13.13
N SER A 100 -3.17 9.33 13.73
CA SER A 100 -3.50 10.55 12.99
C SER A 100 -2.43 10.88 11.94
N LEU A 101 -1.17 10.89 12.33
CA LEU A 101 -0.04 11.19 11.45
C LEU A 101 0.06 10.20 10.29
N LEU A 102 -0.08 8.90 10.53
CA LEU A 102 -0.10 7.90 9.46
C LEU A 102 -1.25 8.16 8.47
N THR A 103 -2.47 8.41 8.96
CA THR A 103 -3.60 8.69 8.08
C THR A 103 -3.37 9.92 7.21
N ILE A 104 -2.72 10.97 7.73
CA ILE A 104 -2.33 12.13 6.92
C ILE A 104 -1.28 11.74 5.88
N LEU A 105 -0.16 11.14 6.31
CA LEU A 105 0.96 10.86 5.41
C LEU A 105 0.57 9.93 4.26
N TYR A 106 -0.32 8.96 4.50
CA TYR A 106 -0.82 8.04 3.47
C TYR A 106 -1.38 8.75 2.23
N HIS A 107 -2.02 9.90 2.38
CA HIS A 107 -2.51 10.70 1.23
C HIS A 107 -1.40 11.42 0.45
N HIS A 108 -0.18 11.42 0.96
CA HIS A 108 1.00 12.02 0.33
C HIS A 108 1.99 10.98 -0.22
N VAL A 109 1.76 9.69 -0.02
CA VAL A 109 2.62 8.63 -0.54
C VAL A 109 2.19 8.27 -1.97
N PRO A 110 3.03 8.53 -2.98
CA PRO A 110 2.67 8.27 -4.37
C PRO A 110 2.80 6.78 -4.71
N SER A 111 2.00 6.35 -5.70
CA SER A 111 2.09 5.01 -6.29
C SER A 111 1.44 4.98 -7.68
N VAL A 112 1.47 3.82 -8.35
CA VAL A 112 0.77 3.60 -9.63
C VAL A 112 -0.75 3.87 -9.55
N THR A 113 -1.37 3.70 -8.39
CA THR A 113 -2.81 3.95 -8.18
C THR A 113 -3.08 5.36 -7.61
N SER A 114 -2.03 6.11 -7.29
CA SER A 114 -2.11 7.35 -6.52
C SER A 114 -2.59 7.18 -5.07
N MET A 115 -2.57 5.95 -4.54
CA MET A 115 -2.85 5.61 -3.13
C MET A 115 -1.66 4.80 -2.56
N PRO A 116 -1.40 4.82 -1.25
CA PRO A 116 -0.24 4.12 -0.69
C PRO A 116 -0.39 2.61 -0.86
N VAL A 117 0.58 2.00 -1.51
CA VAL A 117 0.62 0.53 -1.64
C VAL A 117 1.12 -0.11 -0.35
N TYR A 118 2.02 0.53 0.38
CA TYR A 118 2.57 0.01 1.64
C TYR A 118 2.17 0.89 2.82
N LEU A 119 1.55 0.27 3.83
CA LEU A 119 1.13 0.93 5.06
C LEU A 119 2.12 0.76 6.21
N GLY A 120 3.24 0.06 6.00
CA GLY A 120 4.17 -0.23 7.09
C GLY A 120 3.89 -1.57 7.78
N GLN A 121 4.85 -1.95 8.62
CA GLN A 121 4.69 -3.00 9.63
C GLN A 121 4.05 -2.37 10.86
N LEU A 122 2.71 -2.32 10.86
CA LEU A 122 1.92 -1.41 11.68
C LEU A 122 2.06 -1.67 13.17
N ASP A 123 2.17 -2.93 13.59
CA ASP A 123 2.39 -3.26 15.00
C ASP A 123 3.74 -2.75 15.50
N ALA A 124 4.83 -3.00 14.78
CA ALA A 124 6.14 -2.47 15.10
C ALA A 124 6.17 -0.93 15.10
N LEU A 125 5.45 -0.28 14.18
CA LEU A 125 5.36 1.18 14.09
C LEU A 125 4.57 1.80 15.25
N LEU A 126 3.45 1.18 15.65
CA LEU A 126 2.52 1.75 16.62
C LEU A 126 2.85 1.36 18.07
N GLN A 127 3.45 0.19 18.29
CA GLN A 127 3.74 -0.33 19.63
C GLN A 127 4.55 0.63 20.51
N PRO A 128 5.57 1.37 20.02
CA PRO A 128 6.31 2.35 20.83
C PRO A 128 5.44 3.48 21.40
N TYR A 129 4.28 3.73 20.81
CA TYR A 129 3.35 4.79 21.19
C TYR A 129 2.20 4.31 22.09
N VAL A 130 2.14 3.01 22.36
CA VAL A 130 1.24 2.42 23.35
C VAL A 130 1.83 2.62 24.75
N ARG A 131 1.15 3.43 25.56
CA ARG A 131 1.54 3.73 26.95
C ARG A 131 0.62 3.02 27.94
N ILE A 132 -0.06 3.77 28.81
CA ILE A 132 -1.00 3.24 29.81
C ILE A 132 -2.36 3.10 29.13
N LEU A 133 -2.48 2.16 28.20
CA LEU A 133 -3.73 1.81 27.53
C LEU A 133 -4.10 0.37 27.84
N THR A 134 -5.37 0.16 28.14
CA THR A 134 -5.96 -1.19 28.20
C THR A 134 -6.11 -1.77 26.80
N GLN A 135 -6.26 -3.10 26.70
CA GLN A 135 -6.48 -3.75 25.42
C GLN A 135 -7.75 -3.23 24.73
N ASP A 136 -8.84 -3.03 25.48
CA ASP A 136 -10.10 -2.52 24.93
C ASP A 136 -9.94 -1.13 24.30
N GLU A 137 -9.13 -0.26 24.94
CA GLU A 137 -8.83 1.06 24.42
C GLU A 137 -8.00 1.04 23.14
N ILE A 138 -7.11 0.05 23.00
CA ILE A 138 -6.33 -0.19 21.78
C ILE A 138 -7.23 -0.74 20.68
N ASP A 139 -8.05 -1.76 20.99
CA ASP A 139 -8.96 -2.40 20.03
C ASP A 139 -9.91 -1.38 19.40
N VAL A 140 -10.50 -0.48 20.19
CA VAL A 140 -11.38 0.58 19.69
C VAL A 140 -10.66 1.52 18.71
N ARG A 141 -9.41 1.88 18.99
CA ARG A 141 -8.61 2.77 18.14
C ARG A 141 -8.19 2.11 16.84
N ILE A 142 -7.65 0.90 16.92
CA ILE A 142 -7.23 0.12 15.76
C ILE A 142 -8.42 -0.18 14.86
N LYS A 143 -9.57 -0.54 15.42
CA LYS A 143 -10.80 -0.77 14.64
C LYS A 143 -11.27 0.46 13.88
N ARG A 144 -11.17 1.65 14.48
CA ARG A 144 -11.50 2.92 13.81
C ARG A 144 -10.51 3.22 12.67
N PHE A 145 -9.22 3.01 12.93
CA PHE A 145 -8.16 3.15 11.93
C PHE A 145 -8.35 2.18 10.76
N TRP A 146 -8.66 0.91 11.04
CA TRP A 146 -8.93 -0.11 10.01
C TRP A 146 -10.09 0.29 9.10
N ARG A 147 -11.20 0.76 9.69
CA ARG A 147 -12.34 1.28 8.92
C ARG A 147 -11.97 2.48 8.07
N TYR A 148 -11.15 3.40 8.59
CA TYR A 148 -10.69 4.56 7.86
C TYR A 148 -9.92 4.16 6.60
N LEU A 149 -8.98 3.21 6.72
CA LEU A 149 -8.15 2.73 5.60
C LEU A 149 -9.03 2.26 4.44
N ASP A 150 -9.96 1.33 4.70
CA ASP A 150 -10.85 0.77 3.66
C ASP A 150 -11.81 1.81 3.06
N ARG A 151 -12.23 2.83 3.84
CA ARG A 151 -13.22 3.83 3.40
C ARG A 151 -12.61 4.99 2.64
N THR A 152 -11.31 5.25 2.83
CA THR A 152 -10.63 6.43 2.26
C THR A 152 -9.51 6.08 1.29
N LEU A 153 -8.97 4.85 1.37
CA LEU A 153 -7.92 4.34 0.53
C LEU A 153 -8.32 2.98 -0.07
N PRO A 154 -9.43 2.88 -0.84
CA PRO A 154 -9.95 1.62 -1.37
C PRO A 154 -9.11 1.12 -2.57
N ASP A 155 -7.84 0.83 -2.32
CA ASP A 155 -6.91 0.27 -3.30
C ASP A 155 -6.69 -1.22 -3.02
N ALA A 156 -6.82 -2.03 -4.07
CA ALA A 156 -6.56 -3.47 -4.03
C ALA A 156 -5.09 -3.79 -3.78
N PHE A 157 -4.17 -2.83 -3.98
CA PHE A 157 -2.75 -3.00 -3.71
C PHE A 157 -2.32 -2.52 -2.33
N MET A 158 -3.17 -1.81 -1.58
CA MET A 158 -2.84 -1.33 -0.25
C MET A 158 -2.58 -2.50 0.71
N HIS A 159 -1.42 -2.49 1.36
CA HIS A 159 -0.89 -3.65 2.07
C HIS A 159 -0.26 -3.26 3.41
N ALA A 160 -0.76 -3.84 4.50
CA ALA A 160 -0.21 -3.73 5.85
C ALA A 160 0.60 -4.98 6.22
N ASN A 161 1.67 -4.81 6.98
CA ASN A 161 2.40 -5.93 7.58
C ASN A 161 2.25 -5.92 9.10
N ILE A 162 2.36 -7.10 9.70
CA ILE A 162 2.43 -7.34 11.16
C ILE A 162 3.35 -8.54 11.45
N GLY A 163 3.63 -8.81 12.72
CA GLY A 163 4.53 -9.87 13.18
C GLY A 163 6.00 -9.47 13.07
N PRO A 164 6.96 -10.37 13.39
CA PRO A 164 6.74 -11.71 13.94
C PRO A 164 6.44 -11.73 15.44
N SER A 165 6.73 -10.64 16.15
CA SER A 165 6.53 -10.52 17.60
C SER A 165 5.06 -10.37 17.98
N ASP A 166 4.71 -10.85 19.16
CA ASP A 166 3.38 -10.63 19.75
C ASP A 166 3.30 -9.27 20.44
N SER A 167 2.20 -8.56 20.22
CA SER A 167 1.94 -7.26 20.84
C SER A 167 0.44 -6.97 20.94
N PRO A 168 0.01 -6.09 21.87
CA PRO A 168 -1.36 -5.59 21.94
C PRO A 168 -1.89 -5.06 20.61
N ILE A 169 -1.04 -4.42 19.80
CA ILE A 169 -1.41 -3.90 18.47
C ILE A 169 -1.59 -5.03 17.47
N THR A 170 -0.69 -6.02 17.46
CA THR A 170 -0.77 -7.19 16.57
C THR A 170 -2.12 -7.90 16.76
N ARG A 171 -2.49 -8.17 18.02
CA ARG A 171 -3.77 -8.79 18.38
C ARG A 171 -4.96 -7.90 18.03
N ALA A 172 -4.88 -6.60 18.29
CA ALA A 172 -5.95 -5.65 17.94
C ALA A 172 -6.20 -5.58 16.42
N ILE A 173 -5.14 -5.61 15.60
CA ILE A 173 -5.24 -5.62 14.13
C ILE A 173 -5.91 -6.92 13.66
N LEU A 174 -5.49 -8.08 14.18
CA LEU A 174 -6.12 -9.36 13.85
C LEU A 174 -7.62 -9.33 14.18
N ARG A 175 -8.01 -8.89 15.38
CA ARG A 175 -9.42 -8.78 15.76
C ARG A 175 -10.20 -7.83 14.85
N ALA A 176 -9.65 -6.66 14.57
CA ALA A 176 -10.29 -5.68 13.70
C ALA A 176 -10.52 -6.24 12.28
N ASP A 177 -9.52 -6.93 11.72
CA ASP A 177 -9.62 -7.50 10.37
C ASP A 177 -10.64 -8.65 10.30
N ALA A 178 -10.63 -9.56 11.28
CA ALA A 178 -11.59 -10.66 11.36
C ALA A 178 -13.02 -10.18 11.60
N GLU A 179 -13.22 -9.15 12.42
CA GLU A 179 -14.54 -8.61 12.71
C GLU A 179 -15.11 -7.83 11.52
N LEU A 180 -14.30 -6.94 10.91
CA LEU A 180 -14.78 -6.02 9.88
C LEU A 180 -14.84 -6.66 8.49
N LYS A 181 -14.01 -7.69 8.22
CA LYS A 181 -13.97 -8.45 6.95
C LYS A 181 -13.87 -7.55 5.72
N GLN A 182 -13.04 -6.51 5.84
CA GLN A 182 -12.86 -5.51 4.79
C GLN A 182 -11.98 -6.04 3.67
N VAL A 183 -12.22 -5.54 2.45
CA VAL A 183 -11.43 -5.92 1.28
C VAL A 183 -10.03 -5.34 1.40
N SER A 184 -9.90 -4.07 1.81
CA SER A 184 -8.62 -3.41 2.00
C SER A 184 -8.41 -2.99 3.46
N PRO A 185 -7.15 -2.96 3.96
CA PRO A 185 -5.94 -3.39 3.25
C PRO A 185 -5.83 -4.92 3.14
N ASN A 186 -4.97 -5.37 2.21
CA ASN A 186 -4.34 -6.67 2.36
C ASN A 186 -3.49 -6.68 3.63
N LEU A 187 -3.38 -7.83 4.27
CA LEU A 187 -2.61 -8.00 5.50
C LEU A 187 -1.66 -9.19 5.34
N THR A 188 -0.38 -8.99 5.64
CA THR A 188 0.60 -10.06 5.76
C THR A 188 1.16 -10.13 7.18
N PHE A 189 1.20 -11.33 7.72
CA PHE A 189 1.91 -11.68 8.94
C PHE A 189 3.28 -12.24 8.56
N ILE A 190 4.34 -11.56 8.99
CA ILE A 190 5.71 -12.02 8.86
C ILE A 190 5.95 -13.05 9.97
N TYR A 191 6.06 -14.33 9.60
CA TYR A 191 6.25 -15.42 10.56
C TYR A 191 7.73 -15.71 10.76
N ASP A 192 8.12 -15.86 12.04
CA ASP A 192 9.42 -16.38 12.42
C ASP A 192 9.23 -17.45 13.52
N PRO A 193 9.65 -18.71 13.31
CA PRO A 193 9.47 -19.78 14.29
C PRO A 193 10.20 -19.56 15.62
N GLU A 194 11.25 -18.74 15.66
CA GLU A 194 12.02 -18.45 16.87
C GLU A 194 11.44 -17.27 17.67
N ILE A 195 10.56 -16.46 17.06
CA ILE A 195 10.01 -15.22 17.65
C ILE A 195 8.51 -15.33 17.89
N THR A 196 7.77 -15.91 16.94
CA THR A 196 6.30 -15.99 16.98
C THR A 196 5.85 -17.06 17.98
N PRO A 197 5.10 -16.70 19.04
CA PRO A 197 4.55 -17.68 19.96
C PRO A 197 3.43 -18.52 19.32
N ASP A 198 3.26 -19.76 19.78
CA ASP A 198 2.25 -20.70 19.24
C ASP A 198 0.82 -20.17 19.35
N ASP A 199 0.49 -19.43 20.40
CA ASP A 199 -0.85 -18.87 20.59
C ASP A 199 -1.15 -17.69 19.64
N LEU A 200 -0.12 -16.95 19.21
CA LEU A 200 -0.21 -15.97 18.14
C LEU A 200 -0.41 -16.63 16.79
N LEU A 201 0.39 -17.66 16.50
CA LEU A 201 0.24 -18.42 15.26
C LEU A 201 -1.16 -19.06 15.16
N LEU A 202 -1.69 -19.57 16.27
CA LEU A 202 -3.05 -20.12 16.33
C LEU A 202 -4.12 -19.06 16.08
N GLU A 203 -3.98 -17.85 16.63
CA GLU A 203 -4.91 -16.74 16.35
C GLU A 203 -4.83 -16.30 14.89
N VAL A 204 -3.62 -16.16 14.34
CA VAL A 204 -3.39 -15.88 12.92
C VAL A 204 -4.08 -16.93 12.03
N ALA A 205 -3.93 -18.21 12.34
CA ALA A 205 -4.58 -19.29 11.59
C ALA A 205 -6.12 -19.23 11.67
N LYS A 206 -6.68 -18.94 12.84
CA LYS A 206 -8.13 -18.75 13.01
C LYS A 206 -8.63 -17.56 12.19
N ASN A 207 -7.89 -16.46 12.19
CA ASN A 207 -8.18 -15.28 11.39
C ASN A 207 -8.24 -15.61 9.89
N ILE A 208 -7.28 -16.38 9.39
CA ILE A 208 -7.27 -16.84 7.99
C ILE A 208 -8.54 -17.62 7.67
N CYS A 209 -8.96 -18.53 8.55
CA CYS A 209 -10.21 -19.26 8.37
C CYS A 209 -11.45 -18.35 8.39
N GLU A 210 -11.43 -17.26 9.16
CA GLU A 210 -12.58 -16.36 9.37
C GLU A 210 -12.75 -15.31 8.27
N CYS A 211 -11.63 -14.73 7.79
CA CYS A 211 -11.64 -13.60 6.86
C CYS A 211 -10.63 -13.71 5.69
N SER A 212 -9.97 -14.87 5.50
CA SER A 212 -8.96 -15.11 4.46
C SER A 212 -7.69 -14.25 4.57
N LYS A 213 -7.46 -13.63 5.73
CA LYS A 213 -6.29 -12.81 6.06
C LYS A 213 -5.86 -13.09 7.51
N PRO A 214 -4.59 -12.89 7.87
CA PRO A 214 -3.50 -12.38 7.04
C PRO A 214 -2.88 -13.46 6.12
N HIS A 215 -2.13 -13.04 5.11
CA HIS A 215 -1.24 -13.91 4.35
C HIS A 215 0.04 -14.15 5.16
N ILE A 216 0.78 -15.24 4.91
CA ILE A 216 1.99 -15.57 5.68
C ILE A 216 3.24 -15.37 4.82
N ALA A 217 4.18 -14.57 5.33
CA ALA A 217 5.53 -14.45 4.76
C ALA A 217 6.57 -15.09 5.67
N ASN A 218 7.63 -15.66 5.09
CA ASN A 218 8.70 -16.32 5.83
C ASN A 218 9.79 -15.31 6.23
N GLY A 219 9.76 -14.86 7.49
CA GLY A 219 10.70 -13.88 8.04
C GLY A 219 12.16 -14.27 7.86
N PRO A 220 12.61 -15.44 8.37
CA PRO A 220 14.01 -15.87 8.26
C PRO A 220 14.54 -15.96 6.83
N VAL A 221 13.70 -16.24 5.84
CA VAL A 221 14.10 -16.25 4.42
C VAL A 221 14.30 -14.82 3.92
N HIS A 222 13.36 -13.91 4.19
CA HIS A 222 13.46 -12.52 3.75
C HIS A 222 14.59 -11.77 4.45
N ASP A 223 14.83 -12.00 5.74
CA ASP A 223 15.93 -11.37 6.48
C ASP A 223 17.32 -11.71 5.90
N LYS A 224 17.48 -12.93 5.37
CA LYS A 224 18.71 -13.33 4.66
C LYS A 224 18.90 -12.61 3.32
N ILE A 225 17.82 -12.15 2.70
CA ILE A 225 17.85 -11.41 1.43
C ILE A 225 18.07 -9.91 1.70
N PHE A 226 17.31 -9.34 2.63
CA PHE A 226 17.27 -7.90 2.92
C PHE A 226 18.14 -7.51 4.12
N THR A 227 19.37 -8.03 4.15
CA THR A 227 20.32 -7.99 5.28
C THR A 227 20.62 -6.61 5.89
N LYS A 228 20.36 -5.50 5.18
CA LYS A 228 20.48 -4.13 5.69
C LYS A 228 19.27 -3.31 5.27
N GLY A 229 18.55 -2.76 6.26
CA GLY A 229 17.49 -1.77 6.05
C GLY A 229 16.06 -2.30 6.24
N GLY A 230 15.88 -3.61 6.41
CA GLY A 230 14.54 -4.21 6.54
C GLY A 230 13.79 -4.27 5.21
N TYR A 231 12.61 -4.87 5.23
CA TYR A 231 11.78 -5.05 4.05
C TYR A 231 10.29 -4.90 4.37
N GLY A 232 9.48 -4.72 3.33
CA GLY A 232 8.03 -4.81 3.42
C GLY A 232 7.48 -5.76 2.37
N ILE A 233 6.36 -6.40 2.69
CA ILE A 233 5.53 -7.16 1.75
C ILE A 233 4.46 -6.21 1.22
N VAL A 234 4.41 -6.04 -0.10
CA VAL A 234 3.58 -5.02 -0.75
C VAL A 234 2.78 -5.58 -1.92
N SER A 235 1.62 -4.98 -2.19
CA SER A 235 0.76 -5.33 -3.33
C SER A 235 0.48 -6.84 -3.35
N CYS A 236 0.66 -7.51 -4.50
CA CYS A 236 0.54 -8.96 -4.68
C CYS A 236 1.73 -9.76 -4.10
N TYR A 237 2.16 -9.44 -2.88
CA TYR A 237 3.20 -10.16 -2.12
C TYR A 237 4.63 -9.98 -2.64
N ASN A 238 4.94 -8.82 -3.23
CA ASN A 238 6.33 -8.47 -3.54
C ASN A 238 7.07 -8.13 -2.24
N SER A 239 8.29 -8.62 -2.08
CA SER A 239 9.18 -8.22 -1.00
C SER A 239 10.15 -7.15 -1.50
N LEU A 240 10.12 -5.97 -0.89
CA LEU A 240 10.95 -4.83 -1.29
C LEU A 240 11.69 -4.24 -0.08
N PRO A 241 12.89 -3.67 -0.27
CA PRO A 241 13.62 -3.03 0.82
C PRO A 241 12.87 -1.78 1.33
N LEU A 242 12.87 -1.58 2.65
CA LEU A 242 12.32 -0.36 3.26
C LEU A 242 13.20 0.85 2.96
N ALA A 243 12.59 2.04 2.99
CA ALA A 243 13.26 3.32 2.74
C ALA A 243 13.98 3.42 1.37
N GLY A 244 13.69 2.48 0.46
CA GLY A 244 14.14 2.48 -0.93
C GLY A 244 13.15 3.21 -1.84
N GLY A 245 13.68 3.83 -2.90
CA GLY A 245 12.94 4.72 -3.81
C GLY A 245 11.82 4.08 -4.64
N GLY A 246 11.36 4.81 -5.65
CA GLY A 246 10.29 4.41 -6.53
C GLY A 246 10.59 3.15 -7.33
N SER A 247 10.06 2.01 -6.89
CA SER A 247 10.26 0.73 -7.56
C SER A 247 9.40 0.65 -8.81
N THR A 248 9.96 0.20 -9.92
CA THR A 248 9.24 -0.23 -11.14
C THR A 248 9.32 -1.75 -11.24
N LEU A 249 8.31 -2.37 -11.88
CA LEU A 249 8.28 -3.83 -12.08
C LEU A 249 8.05 -4.15 -13.55
N VAL A 250 8.77 -5.15 -14.06
CA VAL A 250 8.56 -5.72 -15.39
C VAL A 250 8.13 -7.18 -15.22
N ARG A 251 7.13 -7.62 -15.97
CA ARG A 251 6.63 -9.00 -15.93
C ARG A 251 6.94 -9.71 -17.25
N LEU A 252 7.51 -10.91 -17.14
CA LEU A 252 7.54 -11.90 -18.22
C LEU A 252 6.22 -12.66 -18.21
N THR A 253 5.58 -12.79 -19.37
CA THR A 253 4.26 -13.41 -19.52
C THR A 253 4.38 -14.87 -19.97
#